data_AF-A0A958G8R0-F1
#
_entry.id   AF-A0A958G8R0-F1
#
_cell.length_a   1.000
_cell.length_b   1.000
_cell.length_c   1.000
_cell.angle_alpha   90.00
_cell.angle_beta   90.00
_cell.angle_gamma   90.00
#
_symmetry.space_group_name_H-M   'P 1'
#
loop_
_entity.id
_entity.type
_entity.pdbx_description
1 polymer ?
#
loop_
_entity_poly.entity_id
_entity_poly.type
_entity_poly.pdbx_seq_one_letter_code
_entity_poly.pdbx_strand_id
1 'polypeptide(L)'
;RDFQEFPIDGYLRDRYDRLWMPVKGFGIGEAELYTQRADFYRMGLPAIEPRAIAYQGDDIWIGGIARGDGGLPGIARWPYQGPGWDYFRARFISRLPSDNVNDIVIQGDSVWFATDYGVSLYDSGNDRWSNYNLD
;
A
#
# COMPACT_ATOMS: atom_id res chain seq x y z
N ARG A 1 13.28 22.24 24.28
CA ARG A 1 13.70 21.58 23.02
C ARG A 1 12.43 21.02 22.45
N ASP A 2 11.91 21.62 21.39
CA ASP A 2 10.68 21.13 20.75
C ASP A 2 11.03 19.89 19.94
N PHE A 3 10.55 18.74 20.40
CA PHE A 3 10.64 17.50 19.66
C PHE A 3 9.37 17.35 18.81
N GLN A 4 9.54 16.89 17.59
CA GLN A 4 8.43 16.57 16.71
C GLN A 4 7.96 15.16 17.05
N GLU A 5 6.76 15.05 17.62
CA GLU A 5 6.15 13.76 17.99
C GLU A 5 5.18 13.29 16.90
N PHE A 6 5.25 12.01 16.56
CA PHE A 6 4.38 11.38 15.58
C PHE A 6 3.66 10.18 16.23
N PRO A 7 2.32 10.21 16.35
CA PRO A 7 1.55 9.11 16.94
C PRO A 7 1.66 7.81 16.15
N ILE A 8 1.65 6.68 16.85
CA ILE A 8 1.44 5.35 16.27
C ILE A 8 -0.07 5.08 16.33
N ASP A 9 -0.72 4.95 15.17
CA ASP A 9 -2.18 4.79 15.08
C ASP A 9 -2.62 3.32 15.15
N GLY A 10 -1.67 2.39 15.06
CA GLY A 10 -1.92 0.95 15.15
C GLY A 10 -0.65 0.15 14.94
N TYR A 11 -0.78 -1.18 14.98
CA TYR A 11 0.30 -2.09 14.62
C TYR A 11 -0.24 -3.41 14.06
N LEU A 12 0.55 -4.08 13.23
CA LEU A 12 0.27 -5.38 12.64
C LEU A 12 1.52 -6.26 12.76
N ARG A 13 1.40 -7.45 13.34
CA ARG A 13 2.49 -8.43 13.37
C ARG A 13 2.33 -9.40 12.21
N ASP A 14 3.37 -9.58 11.42
CA ASP A 14 3.38 -10.56 10.35
C ASP A 14 3.90 -11.94 10.81
N ARG A 15 3.87 -12.92 9.89
CA ARG A 15 4.25 -14.31 10.16
C ARG A 15 5.75 -14.52 10.44
N TYR A 16 6.58 -13.50 10.27
CA TYR A 16 8.01 -13.52 10.54
C TYR A 16 8.39 -12.67 11.76
N ASP A 17 7.42 -12.34 12.61
CA ASP A 17 7.61 -11.53 13.82
C ASP A 17 8.11 -10.11 13.54
N ARG A 18 7.76 -9.57 12.36
CA ARG A 18 7.93 -8.16 12.08
C ARG A 18 6.66 -7.41 12.45
N LEU A 19 6.85 -6.27 13.10
CA LEU A 19 5.82 -5.36 13.55
C LEU A 19 5.75 -4.17 12.58
N TRP A 20 4.64 -4.06 11.88
CA TRP A 20 4.32 -2.95 11.00
C TRP A 20 3.50 -1.92 11.78
N MET A 21 3.93 -0.67 11.81
CA MET A 21 3.28 0.39 12.60
C MET A 21 3.00 1.60 11.71
N PRO A 22 1.74 1.92 11.38
CA PRO A 22 1.41 3.23 10.80
C PRO A 22 1.76 4.34 11.80
N VAL A 23 2.61 5.26 11.35
CA VAL A 23 3.04 6.44 12.10
C VAL A 23 2.45 7.68 11.43
N LYS A 24 1.50 8.31 12.12
CA LYS A 24 0.72 9.43 11.61
C LYS A 24 1.64 10.58 11.21
N GLY A 25 1.59 10.99 9.94
CA GLY A 25 2.41 12.07 9.41
C GLY A 25 3.88 11.71 9.15
N PHE A 26 4.28 10.45 9.36
CA PHE A 26 5.64 9.97 9.12
C PHE A 26 5.72 8.79 8.14
N GLY A 27 4.68 7.97 8.02
CA GLY A 27 4.64 6.82 7.11
C GLY A 27 4.43 5.51 7.87
N ILE A 28 5.24 4.48 7.57
CA ILE A 28 5.19 3.19 8.25
C ILE A 28 6.54 2.85 8.87
N GLY A 29 6.52 2.35 10.09
CA GLY A 29 7.67 1.69 10.72
C GLY A 29 7.57 0.19 10.54
N GLU A 30 8.68 -0.45 10.19
CA GLU A 30 8.85 -1.90 10.25
C GLU A 30 9.84 -2.18 11.38
N ALA A 31 9.44 -2.96 12.37
CA ALA A 31 10.29 -3.35 13.47
C ALA A 31 10.44 -4.86 13.55
N GLU A 32 11.66 -5.34 13.65
CA GLU A 32 11.96 -6.75 13.76
C GLU A 32 12.15 -7.11 15.24
N LEU A 33 11.21 -7.89 15.79
CA LEU A 33 11.13 -8.11 17.24
C LEU A 33 12.34 -8.86 17.80
N TYR A 34 12.98 -9.69 16.97
CA TYR A 34 14.17 -10.45 17.35
C TYR A 34 15.42 -9.58 17.45
N THR A 35 15.63 -8.67 16.49
CA THR A 35 16.84 -7.83 16.42
C THR A 35 16.66 -6.49 17.12
N GLN A 36 15.42 -6.17 17.53
CA GLN A 36 15.01 -4.89 18.11
C GLN A 36 15.36 -3.68 17.22
N ARG A 37 15.42 -3.92 15.91
CA ARG A 37 15.65 -2.88 14.92
C ARG A 37 14.32 -2.38 14.42
N ALA A 38 14.20 -1.07 14.25
CA ALA A 38 13.05 -0.44 13.65
C ALA A 38 13.54 0.49 12.53
N ASP A 39 13.10 0.21 11.32
CA ASP A 39 13.31 1.04 10.15
C ASP A 39 12.03 1.84 9.88
N PHE A 40 12.18 3.15 9.73
CA PHE A 40 11.06 4.05 9.47
C PHE A 40 11.13 4.57 8.04
N TYR A 41 10.17 4.16 7.23
CA TYR A 41 10.12 4.54 5.82
C TYR A 41 9.31 5.83 5.68
N ARG A 42 10.03 6.95 5.64
CA ARG A 42 9.48 8.29 5.37
C ARG A 42 8.95 8.42 3.94
N MET A 43 9.46 7.60 3.03
CA MET A 43 9.07 7.56 1.62
C MET A 43 8.26 6.30 1.35
N GLY A 44 6.94 6.45 1.38
CA GLY A 44 6.05 5.59 0.62
C GLY A 44 4.58 5.63 0.96
N LEU A 45 4.25 5.91 2.21
CA LEU A 45 2.87 6.09 2.64
C LEU A 45 2.46 7.50 3.12
N PRO A 46 3.30 8.57 3.15
CA PRO A 46 2.83 9.87 3.63
C PRO A 46 1.72 10.46 2.76
N ALA A 47 1.51 9.89 1.57
CA ALA A 47 0.51 10.32 0.61
C ALA A 47 -0.70 9.38 0.49
N ILE A 48 -0.73 8.24 1.18
CA ILE A 48 -1.89 7.36 1.14
C ILE A 48 -2.61 7.54 2.48
N GLU A 49 -3.90 7.87 2.43
CA GLU A 49 -4.81 7.61 3.56
C GLU A 49 -5.26 6.15 3.45
N PRO A 50 -4.61 5.21 4.15
CA PRO A 50 -4.88 3.80 3.94
C PRO A 50 -6.33 3.47 4.31
N ARG A 51 -7.01 2.76 3.42
CA ARG A 51 -8.35 2.21 3.63
C ARG A 51 -8.36 0.69 3.61
N ALA A 52 -7.42 0.09 2.88
CA ALA A 52 -7.32 -1.34 2.71
C ALA A 52 -5.86 -1.80 2.77
N ILE A 53 -5.65 -2.98 3.35
CA ILE A 53 -4.38 -3.69 3.36
C ILE A 53 -4.65 -5.16 3.08
N ALA A 54 -3.85 -5.79 2.23
CA ALA A 54 -4.02 -7.19 1.87
C ALA A 54 -2.67 -7.88 1.63
N TYR A 55 -2.62 -9.19 1.93
CA TYR A 55 -1.45 -10.02 1.69
C TYR A 55 -1.60 -10.81 0.39
N GLN A 56 -0.56 -10.78 -0.45
CA GLN A 56 -0.40 -11.70 -1.56
C GLN A 56 0.90 -12.47 -1.37
N GLY A 57 0.81 -13.70 -0.85
CA GLY A 57 1.99 -14.42 -0.40
C GLY A 57 2.67 -13.67 0.75
N ASP A 58 3.87 -13.15 0.51
CA ASP A 58 4.64 -12.31 1.45
C ASP A 58 4.58 -10.82 1.12
N ASP A 59 4.01 -10.47 -0.03
CA ASP A 59 3.87 -9.08 -0.45
C ASP A 59 2.69 -8.43 0.29
N ILE A 60 2.86 -7.16 0.64
CA ILE A 60 1.81 -6.36 1.28
C ILE A 60 1.31 -5.34 0.28
N TRP A 61 0.01 -5.39 -0.01
CA TRP A 61 -0.69 -4.38 -0.78
C TRP A 61 -1.38 -3.40 0.14
N ILE A 62 -1.24 -2.11 -0.14
CA ILE A 62 -1.91 -1.03 0.55
C ILE A 62 -2.66 -0.18 -0.47
N GLY A 63 -3.93 0.05 -0.20
CA GLY A 63 -4.82 0.89 -1.01
C GLY A 63 -5.46 1.95 -0.14
N GLY A 64 -5.62 3.15 -0.68
CA GLY A 64 -6.25 4.24 0.04
C GLY A 64 -6.48 5.46 -0.85
N ILE A 65 -6.72 6.60 -0.21
CA ILE A 65 -6.87 7.88 -0.92
C ILE A 65 -5.50 8.50 -1.12
N ALA A 66 -5.18 8.93 -2.33
CA ALA A 66 -4.02 9.78 -2.55
C ALA A 66 -4.25 11.18 -1.95
N ARG A 67 -3.45 11.59 -0.96
CA ARG A 67 -3.40 12.98 -0.47
C ARG A 67 -2.52 13.83 -1.36
N GLY A 68 -3.02 15.00 -1.73
CA GLY A 68 -2.24 16.06 -2.38
C GLY A 68 -2.63 16.29 -3.84
N ASP A 69 -2.42 17.53 -4.28
CA ASP A 69 -2.73 18.10 -5.59
C ASP A 69 -1.75 17.72 -6.71
N GLY A 70 -0.71 16.91 -6.41
CA GLY A 70 0.51 16.93 -7.23
C GLY A 70 1.00 15.66 -7.93
N GLY A 71 0.60 14.43 -7.57
CA GLY A 71 1.37 13.28 -8.13
C GLY A 71 1.40 11.96 -7.40
N LEU A 72 0.74 11.87 -6.25
CA LEU A 72 1.04 10.81 -5.30
C LEU A 72 0.13 9.59 -5.55
N PRO A 73 0.65 8.36 -5.34
CA PRO A 73 -0.09 7.12 -5.62
C PRO A 73 -1.10 6.83 -4.51
N GLY A 74 -2.25 6.26 -4.86
CA GLY A 74 -3.20 5.70 -3.89
C GLY A 74 -3.08 4.17 -3.71
N ILE A 75 -2.15 3.54 -4.44
CA ILE A 75 -1.83 2.11 -4.34
C ILE A 75 -0.32 1.94 -4.17
N ALA A 76 0.07 1.18 -3.15
CA ALA A 76 1.46 0.78 -2.92
C ALA A 76 1.56 -0.72 -2.66
N ARG A 77 2.67 -1.33 -3.09
CA ARG A 77 3.05 -2.70 -2.73
C ARG A 77 4.41 -2.70 -2.05
N TRP A 78 4.51 -3.43 -0.95
CA TRP A 78 5.80 -3.84 -0.39
C TRP A 78 6.12 -5.25 -0.86
N PRO A 79 7.01 -5.42 -1.85
CA PRO A 79 7.47 -6.74 -2.27
C PRO A 79 8.41 -7.34 -1.22
N TYR A 80 8.23 -8.61 -0.90
CA TYR A 80 9.09 -9.30 0.06
C TYR A 80 10.54 -9.42 -0.41
N GLN A 81 10.75 -9.67 -1.72
CA GLN A 81 12.08 -9.86 -2.31
C GLN A 81 12.59 -8.62 -3.07
N GLY A 82 12.13 -7.41 -2.73
CA GLY A 82 12.45 -6.20 -3.48
C GLY A 82 13.09 -5.09 -2.64
N PRO A 83 13.87 -4.19 -3.27
CA PRO A 83 14.42 -3.03 -2.60
C PRO A 83 13.35 -1.92 -2.52
N GLY A 84 12.39 -2.08 -1.61
CA GLY A 84 11.41 -1.04 -1.27
C GLY A 84 10.08 -1.10 -2.02
N TRP A 85 9.29 -0.03 -1.90
CA TRP A 85 7.91 0.05 -2.34
C TRP A 85 7.73 0.20 -3.87
N ASP A 86 6.78 -0.54 -4.42
CA ASP A 86 6.19 -0.26 -5.73
C ASP A 86 4.96 0.63 -5.60
N TYR A 87 4.74 1.51 -6.58
CA TYR A 87 3.59 2.42 -6.60
C TYR A 87 2.84 2.34 -7.91
N PHE A 88 1.51 2.29 -7.82
CA PHE A 88 0.63 2.20 -8.96
C PHE A 88 -0.24 3.44 -9.04
N ARG A 89 -0.37 4.00 -10.25
CA ARG A 89 -1.06 5.27 -10.49
C ARG A 89 -1.97 5.16 -11.69
N ALA A 90 -3.21 5.62 -11.53
CA ALA A 90 -4.21 5.60 -12.59
C ALA A 90 -3.73 6.36 -13.84
N ARG A 91 -3.07 7.51 -13.65
CA ARG A 91 -2.53 8.32 -14.75
C ARG A 91 -1.53 7.60 -15.66
N PHE A 92 -0.89 6.54 -15.18
CA PHE A 92 0.11 5.75 -15.92
C PHE A 92 -0.37 4.34 -16.27
N ILE A 93 -1.55 3.95 -15.80
CA ILE A 93 -2.10 2.61 -15.97
C ILE A 93 -3.49 2.77 -16.58
N SER A 94 -3.58 2.60 -17.90
CA SER A 94 -4.83 2.81 -18.66
C SER A 94 -6.00 1.94 -18.20
N ARG A 95 -5.71 0.82 -17.54
CA ARG A 95 -6.68 -0.15 -17.00
C ARG A 95 -6.94 0.04 -15.51
N LEU A 96 -6.55 1.19 -14.95
CA LEU A 96 -6.83 1.61 -13.58
C LEU A 96 -7.58 2.95 -13.62
N PRO A 97 -8.92 2.94 -13.51
CA PRO A 97 -9.73 4.14 -13.71
C PRO A 97 -9.56 5.17 -12.57
N SER A 98 -9.20 4.70 -11.38
CA SER A 98 -8.79 5.53 -10.24
C SER A 98 -7.76 4.78 -9.41
N ASP A 99 -6.78 5.50 -8.86
CA ASP A 99 -5.86 4.98 -7.86
C ASP A 99 -6.33 5.29 -6.43
N ASN A 100 -7.48 5.95 -6.24
CA ASN A 100 -8.17 5.96 -4.96
C ASN A 100 -8.85 4.61 -4.73
N VAL A 101 -8.36 3.86 -3.74
CA VAL A 101 -8.83 2.51 -3.44
C VAL A 101 -9.67 2.49 -2.17
N ASN A 102 -10.83 1.85 -2.29
CA ASN A 102 -11.79 1.62 -1.21
C ASN A 102 -11.58 0.26 -0.55
N ASP A 103 -11.22 -0.77 -1.31
CA ASP A 103 -10.93 -2.12 -0.80
C ASP A 103 -10.00 -2.91 -1.73
N ILE A 104 -9.32 -3.93 -1.17
CA ILE A 104 -8.43 -4.84 -1.89
C ILE A 104 -8.80 -6.30 -1.57
N VAL A 105 -8.97 -7.13 -2.60
CA VAL A 105 -9.21 -8.58 -2.46
C VAL A 105 -8.17 -9.37 -3.24
N ILE A 106 -7.61 -10.40 -2.62
CA ILE A 106 -6.57 -11.27 -3.20
C ILE A 106 -7.13 -12.65 -3.51
N GLN A 107 -6.87 -13.16 -4.71
CA GLN A 107 -7.21 -14.52 -5.13
C GLN A 107 -6.07 -15.12 -5.95
N GLY A 108 -5.17 -15.85 -5.30
CA GLY A 108 -3.96 -16.36 -5.95
C GLY A 108 -3.11 -15.20 -6.50
N ASP A 109 -2.85 -15.22 -7.80
CA ASP A 109 -2.08 -14.17 -8.50
C ASP A 109 -2.95 -12.95 -8.89
N SER A 110 -4.24 -12.97 -8.56
CA SER A 110 -5.16 -11.86 -8.84
C SER A 110 -5.28 -10.92 -7.64
N VAL A 111 -5.05 -9.64 -7.89
CA VAL A 111 -5.25 -8.54 -6.94
C VAL A 111 -6.36 -7.63 -7.46
N TRP A 112 -7.50 -7.64 -6.79
CA TRP A 112 -8.66 -6.84 -7.14
C TRP A 112 -8.66 -5.55 -6.32
N PHE A 113 -8.83 -4.42 -7.01
CA PHE A 113 -8.95 -3.10 -6.42
C PHE A 113 -10.35 -2.55 -6.68
N ALA A 114 -11.12 -2.33 -5.61
CA ALA A 114 -12.34 -1.54 -5.68
C ALA A 114 -11.97 -0.06 -5.63
N THR A 115 -12.12 0.66 -6.74
CA THR A 115 -11.70 2.06 -6.87
C THR A 115 -12.91 2.99 -6.96
N ASP A 116 -12.70 4.31 -6.86
CA ASP A 116 -13.79 5.29 -6.97
C ASP A 116 -14.55 5.25 -8.31
N TYR A 117 -13.93 4.72 -9.39
CA TYR A 117 -14.48 4.73 -10.75
C TYR A 117 -14.57 3.34 -11.39
N GLY A 118 -14.68 2.29 -10.57
CA GLY A 118 -14.86 0.92 -11.04
C GLY A 118 -13.92 -0.07 -10.37
N VAL A 119 -13.86 -1.29 -10.90
CA VAL A 119 -13.01 -2.36 -10.38
C VAL A 119 -11.86 -2.61 -11.33
N SER A 120 -10.65 -2.70 -10.80
CA SER A 120 -9.45 -3.11 -11.55
C SER A 120 -8.87 -4.40 -10.99
N LEU A 121 -8.37 -5.23 -11.89
CA LEU A 121 -7.65 -6.47 -11.58
C LEU A 121 -6.20 -6.30 -12.02
N TYR A 122 -5.27 -6.58 -11.11
CA TYR A 122 -3.87 -6.79 -11.42
C TYR A 122 -3.54 -8.28 -11.32
N ASP A 123 -3.08 -8.85 -12.42
CA ASP A 123 -2.48 -10.19 -12.49
C ASP A 123 -0.99 -10.05 -12.20
N SER A 124 -0.58 -10.41 -10.98
CA SER A 124 0.80 -10.32 -10.51
C SER A 124 1.71 -11.35 -11.16
N GLY A 125 1.18 -12.46 -11.67
CA GLY A 125 1.94 -13.50 -12.35
C GLY A 125 2.41 -13.06 -13.75
N ASN A 126 1.63 -12.18 -14.40
CA ASN A 126 1.92 -11.68 -15.74
C ASN A 126 2.23 -10.17 -15.81
N ASP A 127 2.18 -9.47 -14.68
CA ASP A 127 2.32 -8.01 -14.58
C ASP A 127 1.33 -7.26 -15.50
N ARG A 128 0.04 -7.60 -15.40
CA ARG A 128 -1.02 -7.09 -16.30
C ARG A 128 -2.20 -6.52 -15.56
N TRP A 129 -2.72 -5.41 -16.07
CA TRP A 129 -3.93 -4.77 -15.57
C TRP A 129 -5.12 -5.01 -16.49
N SER A 130 -6.29 -5.24 -15.89
CA SER A 130 -7.60 -5.28 -16.53
C SER A 130 -8.58 -4.42 -15.75
N ASN A 131 -9.60 -3.87 -16.42
CA ASN A 131 -10.65 -3.07 -15.78
C ASN A 131 -12.02 -3.66 -16.09
N TYR A 132 -12.91 -3.57 -15.11
CA TYR A 132 -14.30 -3.97 -15.18
C TYR A 132 -15.11 -2.75 -14.75
N ASN A 133 -15.37 -1.87 -15.71
CA ASN A 133 -16.29 -0.77 -15.51
C ASN A 133 -17.70 -1.28 -15.82
N LEU A 134 -18.70 -0.74 -15.12
CA LEU A 134 -20.07 -0.79 -15.60
C LEU A 134 -20.14 0.26 -16.70
N ASP A 135 -20.22 -0.17 -17.97
CA ASP A 135 -20.54 0.72 -19.09
C ASP A 135 -21.90 1.41 -18.88
#